data_AF-A0A417CDP8-F1
#
_entry.id   AF-A0A417CDP8-F1
#
_cell.length_a   1.000
_cell.length_b   1.000
_cell.length_c   1.000
_cell.angle_alpha   90.00
_cell.angle_beta   90.00
_cell.angle_gamma   90.00
#
_symmetry.space_group_name_H-M   'P 1'
#
loop_
_entity.id
_entity.type
_entity.pdbx_description
1 polymer ?
#
loop_
_entity_poly.entity_id
_entity_poly.type
_entity_poly.pdbx_seq_one_letter_code
_entity_poly.pdbx_strand_id
1 'polypeptide(L)'
;MMELKILGSICFLEAVGTVGNIMGYHLGAGICLAGTSLLTVYTVYLGMEKTHKKICPECQCEIRKSYRICPECGHLFQEGLSEEQLTDVIEKEKEDDMSSEQIDRAFEKVDTLSMEEVKAYDSELDDFLRK
;
A
#
# COMPACT_ATOMS: atom_id res chain seq x y z
N MET A 1 -10.17 3.02 -30.65
CA MET A 1 -9.72 2.54 -31.98
C MET A 1 -8.53 1.59 -31.89
N MET A 2 -7.56 1.81 -30.98
CA MET A 2 -6.46 0.85 -30.74
C MET A 2 -6.94 -0.52 -30.22
N GLU A 3 -7.90 -0.53 -29.28
CA GLU A 3 -8.46 -1.78 -28.72
C GLU A 3 -8.95 -2.80 -29.77
N LEU A 4 -9.72 -2.34 -30.77
CA LEU A 4 -10.22 -3.20 -31.84
C LEU A 4 -9.11 -3.76 -32.73
N LYS A 5 -8.02 -3.00 -32.94
CA LYS A 5 -6.90 -3.42 -33.79
C LYS A 5 -6.08 -4.52 -33.12
N ILE A 6 -5.85 -4.39 -31.81
CA ILE A 6 -5.15 -5.38 -31.00
C ILE A 6 -5.97 -6.68 -30.94
N LEU A 7 -7.27 -6.57 -30.62
CA LEU A 7 -8.16 -7.73 -30.54
C LEU A 7 -8.25 -8.48 -31.88
N GLY A 8 -8.41 -7.73 -32.98
CA GLY A 8 -8.44 -8.32 -34.33
C GLY A 8 -7.14 -9.04 -34.70
N SER A 9 -5.98 -8.52 -34.28
CA SER A 9 -4.69 -9.15 -34.55
C SER A 9 -4.50 -10.48 -33.81
N ILE A 10 -4.96 -10.57 -32.56
CA ILE A 10 -4.87 -11.79 -31.74
C ILE A 10 -5.80 -12.87 -32.32
N CYS A 11 -7.04 -12.52 -32.66
CA CYS A 11 -7.97 -13.46 -33.28
C CYS A 11 -7.49 -13.97 -34.65
N PHE A 12 -6.79 -13.13 -35.41
CA PHE A 12 -6.18 -13.57 -36.67
C PHE A 12 -5.07 -14.62 -36.46
N LEU A 13 -4.22 -14.43 -35.46
CA LEU A 13 -3.16 -15.40 -35.11
C LEU A 13 -3.75 -16.74 -34.66
N GLU A 14 -4.84 -16.72 -33.89
CA GLU A 14 -5.57 -17.93 -33.50
C GLU A 14 -6.19 -18.65 -34.70
N ALA A 15 -6.77 -17.90 -35.65
CA ALA A 15 -7.28 -18.48 -36.89
C ALA A 15 -6.17 -19.15 -37.73
N VAL A 16 -4.99 -18.55 -37.81
CA VAL A 16 -3.83 -19.15 -38.49
C VAL A 16 -3.34 -20.40 -37.74
N GLY A 17 -3.27 -20.36 -36.41
CA GLY A 17 -2.89 -21.50 -35.58
C GLY A 17 -3.84 -22.69 -35.72
N THR A 18 -5.15 -22.43 -35.73
CA THR A 18 -6.18 -23.48 -35.88
C THR A 18 -6.13 -24.13 -37.26
N VAL A 19 -5.98 -23.35 -38.33
CA VAL A 19 -5.79 -23.86 -39.69
C VAL A 19 -4.50 -24.68 -39.80
N GLY A 20 -3.39 -24.19 -39.23
CA GLY A 20 -2.12 -24.91 -39.20
C GLY A 20 -2.23 -26.26 -38.46
N ASN A 21 -2.97 -26.30 -37.35
CA ASN A 21 -3.21 -27.52 -36.60
C ASN A 21 -4.03 -28.55 -37.38
N ILE A 22 -5.07 -28.11 -38.11
CA ILE A 22 -5.88 -28.97 -38.99
C ILE A 22 -5.02 -29.54 -40.13
N MET A 23 -4.06 -28.76 -40.64
CA MET A 23 -3.14 -29.16 -41.71
C MET A 23 -1.97 -30.04 -41.20
N GLY A 24 -1.96 -30.44 -39.92
CA GLY A 24 -0.95 -31.33 -39.35
C GLY A 24 0.38 -30.65 -38.99
N TYR A 25 0.44 -29.31 -38.96
CA TYR A 25 1.61 -28.62 -38.43
C TYR A 25 1.66 -28.77 -36.92
N HIS A 26 2.70 -29.44 -36.41
CA HIS A 26 2.92 -29.65 -34.98
C HIS A 26 2.98 -28.36 -34.15
N LEU A 27 3.29 -27.21 -34.78
CA LEU A 27 3.35 -25.91 -34.12
C LEU A 27 1.97 -25.22 -33.97
N GLY A 28 0.93 -25.69 -34.68
CA GLY A 28 -0.39 -25.07 -34.68
C GLY A 28 -1.03 -25.03 -33.30
N ALA A 29 -0.93 -26.13 -32.54
CA ALA A 29 -1.42 -26.18 -31.16
C ALA A 29 -0.73 -25.16 -30.23
N GLY A 30 0.58 -24.95 -30.38
CA GLY A 30 1.34 -23.97 -29.59
C GLY A 30 0.92 -22.54 -29.88
N ILE A 31 0.67 -22.21 -31.15
CA ILE A 31 0.21 -20.87 -31.57
C ILE A 31 -1.18 -20.57 -30.99
N CYS A 32 -2.09 -21.53 -31.00
CA CYS A 32 -3.43 -21.38 -30.41
C CYS A 32 -3.36 -21.13 -28.90
N LEU A 33 -2.56 -21.91 -28.17
CA LEU A 33 -2.42 -21.76 -26.72
C LEU A 33 -1.80 -20.40 -26.36
N ALA A 34 -0.80 -19.94 -27.11
CA ALA A 34 -0.21 -18.63 -26.92
C ALA A 34 -1.22 -17.49 -27.21
N GLY A 35 -1.97 -17.59 -28.31
CA GLY A 35 -2.99 -16.61 -28.70
C GLY A 35 -4.08 -16.46 -27.63
N THR A 36 -4.65 -17.58 -27.20
CA THR A 36 -5.73 -17.62 -26.20
C THR A 36 -5.27 -17.10 -24.84
N SER A 37 -4.04 -17.43 -24.43
CA SER A 37 -3.43 -16.91 -23.21
C SER A 37 -3.29 -15.38 -23.28
N LEU A 38 -2.78 -14.85 -24.40
CA LEU A 38 -2.61 -13.41 -24.60
C LEU A 38 -3.95 -12.68 -24.61
N LEU A 39 -4.97 -13.25 -25.27
CA LEU A 39 -6.32 -12.71 -25.31
C LEU A 39 -6.95 -12.64 -23.91
N THR A 40 -6.77 -13.69 -23.11
CA THR A 40 -7.27 -13.75 -21.74
C THR A 40 -6.62 -12.66 -20.87
N VAL A 41 -5.30 -12.49 -20.95
CA VAL A 41 -4.59 -11.43 -20.21
C VAL A 41 -5.07 -10.04 -20.63
N TYR A 42 -5.21 -9.81 -21.93
CA TYR A 42 -5.63 -8.52 -22.46
C TYR A 42 -7.08 -8.15 -22.07
N THR A 43 -8.00 -9.13 -22.11
CA THR A 43 -9.39 -8.91 -21.69
C THR A 43 -9.50 -8.64 -20.19
N VAL A 44 -8.72 -9.34 -19.35
CA VAL A 44 -8.63 -9.04 -17.91
C VAL A 44 -8.07 -7.64 -17.67
N TYR A 45 -7.00 -7.25 -18.37
CA TYR A 45 -6.41 -5.92 -18.27
C TYR A 45 -7.44 -4.81 -18.58
N LEU A 46 -8.19 -4.96 -19.69
CA LEU A 46 -9.25 -4.00 -20.06
C LEU A 46 -10.42 -4.00 -19.07
N GLY A 47 -10.74 -5.16 -18.50
CA GLY A 47 -11.72 -5.28 -17.42
C GLY A 47 -11.29 -4.46 -16.21
N MET A 48 -10.04 -4.63 -15.76
CA MET A 48 -9.48 -3.86 -14.65
C MET A 48 -9.46 -2.36 -14.94
N GLU A 49 -9.06 -1.92 -16.13
CA GLU A 49 -9.03 -0.48 -16.44
C GLU A 49 -10.41 0.18 -16.30
N LYS A 50 -11.47 -0.52 -16.73
CA LYS A 50 -12.85 -0.04 -16.62
C LYS A 50 -13.38 -0.10 -15.19
N THR A 51 -13.04 -1.13 -14.42
CA THR A 51 -13.48 -1.21 -13.02
C THR A 51 -12.78 -0.18 -12.13
N HIS A 52 -11.67 0.41 -12.56
CA HIS A 52 -10.95 1.44 -11.81
C HIS A 52 -11.45 2.87 -12.04
N LYS A 53 -12.54 3.08 -12.78
CA LYS A 53 -13.15 4.41 -13.00
C LYS A 53 -14.51 4.51 -12.32
N LYS A 54 -14.86 5.69 -11.82
CA LYS A 54 -16.15 6.06 -11.22
C LYS A 54 -16.59 7.41 -11.75
N ILE A 55 -17.90 7.63 -11.80
CA ILE A 55 -18.49 8.89 -12.23
C ILE A 55 -18.80 9.70 -10.98
N CYS A 56 -18.39 10.97 -10.96
CA CYS A 56 -18.78 11.88 -9.89
C CYS A 56 -20.27 12.22 -9.98
N PRO A 57 -21.03 12.20 -8.87
CA PRO A 57 -22.46 12.53 -8.88
C PRO A 57 -22.74 14.02 -9.17
N GLU A 58 -21.78 14.92 -8.95
CA GLU A 58 -21.97 16.36 -9.14
C GLU A 58 -21.54 16.86 -10.53
N CYS A 59 -20.26 16.67 -10.92
CA CYS A 59 -19.74 17.12 -12.22
C CYS A 59 -20.01 16.13 -13.37
N GLN A 60 -20.43 14.89 -13.07
CA GLN A 60 -20.50 13.77 -14.02
C GLN A 60 -19.17 13.41 -14.70
N CYS A 61 -18.05 13.88 -14.15
CA CYS A 61 -16.73 13.63 -14.68
C CYS A 61 -16.24 12.20 -14.32
N GLU A 62 -15.56 11.54 -15.26
CA GLU A 62 -15.01 10.18 -15.10
C GLU A 62 -13.65 10.24 -14.39
N ILE A 63 -13.58 9.69 -13.18
CA ILE A 63 -12.44 9.81 -12.28
C ILE A 63 -11.97 8.41 -11.87
N ARG A 64 -10.69 8.24 -11.55
CA ARG A 64 -10.22 6.97 -11.00
C ARG A 64 -10.86 6.70 -9.63
N LYS A 65 -11.24 5.45 -9.35
CA LYS A 65 -11.83 5.01 -8.08
C LYS A 65 -10.95 5.30 -6.87
N SER A 66 -9.63 5.34 -7.05
CA SER A 66 -8.66 5.63 -5.99
C SER A 66 -8.77 7.04 -5.40
N TYR A 67 -9.35 8.01 -6.12
CA TYR A 67 -9.49 9.37 -5.61
C TYR A 67 -10.61 9.44 -4.56
N ARG A 68 -10.28 9.93 -3.36
CA ARG A 68 -11.27 10.20 -2.29
C ARG A 68 -12.06 11.49 -2.52
N ILE A 69 -11.48 12.43 -3.27
CA ILE A 69 -12.05 13.74 -3.59
C ILE A 69 -12.08 13.90 -5.12
N CYS A 70 -13.15 14.46 -5.66
CA CYS A 70 -13.24 14.80 -7.07
C CYS A 70 -12.25 15.93 -7.43
N PRO A 71 -11.32 15.73 -8.39
CA PRO A 71 -10.33 16.75 -8.74
C PRO A 71 -10.93 17.94 -9.50
N GLU A 72 -12.11 17.79 -10.12
CA GLU A 72 -12.75 18.86 -10.90
C GLU A 72 -13.66 19.74 -10.04
N CYS A 73 -14.51 19.14 -9.20
CA CYS A 73 -15.52 19.87 -8.42
C CYS A 73 -15.34 19.81 -6.91
N GLY A 74 -14.40 19.02 -6.38
CA GLY A 74 -14.14 18.93 -4.94
C GLY A 74 -15.09 18.02 -4.15
N HIS A 75 -16.04 17.33 -4.79
CA HIS A 75 -16.96 16.40 -4.11
C HIS A 75 -16.20 15.29 -3.34
N LEU A 76 -16.50 15.12 -2.05
CA LEU A 76 -15.96 14.04 -1.22
C LEU A 76 -16.76 12.75 -1.43
N PHE A 77 -16.08 11.69 -1.88
CA PHE A 77 -16.69 10.36 -2.05
C PHE A 77 -16.70 9.53 -0.77
N GLN A 78 -15.84 9.85 0.18
CA GLN A 78 -15.70 9.16 1.45
C GLN A 78 -15.42 10.22 2.51
N GLU A 79 -16.30 10.33 3.49
CA GLU A 79 -16.09 11.21 4.64
C GLU A 79 -14.88 10.72 5.44
N GLY A 80 -14.03 11.64 5.90
CA GLY A 80 -12.93 11.31 6.79
C GLY A 80 -13.44 10.80 8.15
N LEU A 81 -12.53 10.29 8.99
CA LEU A 81 -12.88 10.08 10.40
C LEU A 81 -13.28 11.43 11.02
N SER A 82 -14.30 11.42 11.88
CA SER A 82 -14.57 12.57 12.73
C SER A 82 -13.39 12.82 13.66
N GLU A 83 -13.23 14.07 14.10
CA GLU A 83 -12.14 14.47 14.99
C GLU A 83 -12.12 13.62 16.28
N GLU A 84 -13.29 13.30 16.82
CA GLU A 84 -13.48 12.42 17.98
C GLU A 84 -12.93 11.00 17.72
N GLN A 85 -13.30 10.39 16.59
CA GLN A 85 -12.83 9.05 16.22
C GLN A 85 -11.32 9.02 15.95
N LEU A 86 -10.75 10.13 15.49
CA LEU A 86 -9.31 10.25 15.26
C LEU A 86 -8.54 10.33 16.58
N THR A 87 -9.05 11.10 17.54
CA THR A 87 -8.47 11.19 18.90
C THR A 87 -8.48 9.84 19.61
N ASP A 88 -9.60 9.11 19.55
CA ASP A 88 -9.71 7.77 20.15
C ASP A 88 -8.66 6.78 19.60
N VAL A 89 -8.38 6.83 18.29
CA VAL A 89 -7.36 5.99 17.65
C VAL A 89 -5.95 6.39 18.08
N ILE A 90 -5.68 7.70 18.16
CA ILE A 90 -4.37 8.23 18.59
C ILE A 90 -4.10 7.87 20.05
N GLU A 91 -5.09 8.03 20.93
CA GLU A 91 -4.97 7.70 22.36
C GLU A 91 -4.72 6.21 22.56
N LYS A 92 -5.40 5.35 21.80
CA LYS A 92 -5.22 3.90 21.84
C LYS A 92 -3.83 3.44 21.38
N GLU A 93 -3.28 4.01 20.30
CA GLU A 93 -1.90 3.69 19.88
C GLU A 93 -0.87 4.15 20.91
N LYS A 94 -1.15 5.24 21.65
CA LYS A 94 -0.25 5.79 22.66
C LYS A 94 -0.22 4.96 23.94
N GLU A 95 -1.27 4.21 24.26
CA GLU A 95 -1.29 3.28 25.40
C GLU A 95 -0.38 2.06 25.18
N ASP A 96 -0.15 1.65 23.93
CA ASP A 96 0.66 0.46 23.60
C ASP A 96 2.18 0.73 23.61
N ASP A 97 2.64 1.99 23.60
CA ASP A 97 4.05 2.34 23.37
C ASP A 97 4.89 2.49 24.65
N MET A 98 4.30 2.50 25.85
CA MET A 98 4.98 2.35 27.16
C MET A 98 3.95 2.45 28.29
N SER A 99 3.85 1.44 29.16
CA SER A 99 3.06 1.61 30.38
C SER A 99 3.73 2.64 31.29
N SER A 100 2.96 3.49 31.96
CA SER A 100 3.48 4.51 32.89
C SER A 100 4.45 3.92 33.93
N GLU A 101 4.20 2.67 34.34
CA GLU A 101 5.04 1.93 35.28
C GLU A 101 6.44 1.59 34.74
N GLN A 102 6.63 1.52 33.41
CA GLN A 102 7.93 1.33 32.79
C GLN A 102 8.71 2.65 32.73
N ILE A 103 8.00 3.76 32.51
CA ILE A 103 8.56 5.12 32.53
C ILE A 103 9.06 5.44 33.95
N ASP A 104 8.22 5.23 34.97
CA ASP A 104 8.60 5.51 36.36
C ASP A 104 9.82 4.69 36.80
N ARG A 105 9.87 3.40 36.42
CA ARG A 105 11.04 2.53 36.67
C ARG A 105 12.30 2.97 35.93
N ALA A 106 12.17 3.61 34.77
CA ALA A 106 13.31 4.13 34.03
C ALA A 106 13.89 5.39 34.71
N PHE A 107 13.03 6.31 35.17
CA PHE A 107 13.46 7.49 35.92
C PHE A 107 14.10 7.12 37.27
N GLU A 108 13.51 6.18 38.02
CA GLU A 108 14.07 5.76 39.30
C GLU A 108 15.49 5.18 39.16
N LYS A 109 15.75 4.40 38.09
CA LYS A 109 17.10 3.89 37.80
C LYS A 109 18.10 5.01 37.48
N VAL A 110 17.69 6.02 36.73
CA VAL A 110 18.57 7.17 36.41
C VAL A 110 18.92 7.95 37.67
N ASP A 111 17.94 8.17 38.55
CA ASP A 111 18.18 8.86 39.83
C ASP A 111 19.14 8.08 40.73
N THR A 112 19.00 6.75 40.82
CA THR A 112 19.94 5.91 41.60
C THR A 112 21.37 5.96 41.07
N LEU A 113 21.55 5.86 39.74
CA LEU A 113 22.87 5.94 39.12
C LEU A 113 23.52 7.32 39.36
N SER A 114 22.75 8.40 39.24
CA SER A 114 23.24 9.75 39.48
C SER A 114 23.73 9.95 40.93
N MET A 115 23.01 9.40 41.92
CA MET A 115 23.42 9.51 43.32
C MET A 115 24.65 8.65 43.64
N GLU A 116 24.80 7.50 43.00
CA GLU A 116 25.99 6.64 43.15
C GLU A 116 27.23 7.29 42.55
N GLU A 117 27.13 7.88 41.35
CA GLU A 117 28.22 8.63 40.72
C GLU A 117 28.64 9.84 41.56
N VAL A 118 27.69 10.63 42.06
CA VAL A 118 27.98 11.78 42.92
C VAL A 118 28.69 11.36 44.20
N LYS A 119 28.28 10.24 44.83
CA LYS A 119 28.96 9.72 46.02
C LYS A 119 30.37 9.20 45.74
N ALA A 120 30.58 8.61 44.57
CA ALA A 120 31.92 8.16 44.15
C ALA A 120 32.87 9.36 43.99
N TYR A 121 32.43 10.42 43.30
CA TYR A 121 33.22 11.65 43.17
C TYR A 121 33.51 12.34 44.51
N ASP A 122 32.52 12.39 45.42
CA ASP A 122 32.69 13.00 46.74
C ASP A 122 33.70 12.20 47.58
N SER A 123 33.64 10.86 47.50
CA SER A 123 34.60 9.97 48.19
C SER A 123 36.02 10.09 47.63
N GLU A 124 36.18 10.23 46.31
CA GLU A 124 37.48 10.46 45.66
C GLU A 124 38.07 11.84 46.01
N LEU A 125 37.22 12.86 46.11
CA LEU A 125 37.63 14.22 46.50
C LEU A 125 38.12 14.25 47.96
N ASP A 126 37.41 13.58 48.86
CA ASP A 126 37.78 13.48 50.27
C ASP A 126 39.13 12.76 50.48
N ASP A 127 39.43 11.71 49.69
CA ASP A 127 40.72 11.02 49.75
C ASP A 127 41.86 11.90 49.21
N PHE A 128 41.59 12.71 48.18
CA PHE A 128 42.54 13.69 47.65
C PHE A 128 42.86 14.82 48.65
N LEU A 129 41.86 15.31 49.40
CA LEU A 129 42.01 16.41 50.36
C LEU A 129 42.68 15.98 51.68
N ARG A 130 42.68 14.68 52.01
CA ARG A 130 43.33 14.14 53.23
C ARG A 130 44.81 13.79 53.05
N LYS A 131 45.38 13.99 51.86
CA LYS A 131 46.78 13.74 51.53
C LYS A 131 47.59 15.03 51.45
#